data_AF-A0A544T8Z2-F1
#
_entry.id   AF-A0A544T8Z2-F1
#
_cell.length_a   1.000
_cell.length_b   1.000
_cell.length_c   1.000
_cell.angle_alpha   90.00
_cell.angle_beta   90.00
_cell.angle_gamma   90.00
#
_symmetry.space_group_name_H-M   'P 1'
#
loop_
_entity.id
_entity.type
_entity.pdbx_description
1 polymer ?
#
loop_
_entity_poly.entity_id
_entity_poly.type
_entity_poly.pdbx_seq_one_letter_code
_entity_poly.pdbx_strand_id
1 'polypeptide(L)'
;MIVLLRLLIIVIIIYAFYKILRYLFDPKRKLDESYEKEQYYFYDDIKNVRKNFFITYKGALFEGEKYLGTTEQAFEVVSIFVWIKDPSKLQGFTKEDFRFLQNEIRMNYPSAKINWKSPIEQLMKDET
;
A
#
# COMPACT_ATOMS: atom_id res chain seq x y z
N MET A 1 31.00 -36.93 -14.52
CA MET A 1 31.06 -35.46 -14.78
C MET A 1 29.85 -34.93 -15.54
N ILE A 2 29.46 -35.48 -16.70
CA ILE A 2 28.36 -34.95 -17.54
C ILE A 2 26.98 -35.01 -16.85
N VAL A 3 26.70 -36.06 -16.06
CA VAL A 3 25.42 -36.20 -15.34
C VAL A 3 25.26 -35.12 -14.25
N LEU A 4 26.34 -34.80 -13.52
CA LEU A 4 26.34 -33.72 -12.52
C LEU A 4 26.10 -32.36 -13.16
N LEU A 5 26.71 -32.09 -14.32
CA LEU A 5 26.48 -30.87 -15.09
C LEU A 5 25.02 -30.75 -15.54
N ARG A 6 24.42 -31.84 -16.03
CA ARG A 6 23.00 -31.86 -16.42
C ARG A 6 22.06 -31.58 -15.24
N LEU A 7 22.34 -32.17 -14.07
CA LEU A 7 21.58 -31.89 -12.85
C LEU A 7 21.71 -30.43 -12.42
N LEU A 8 22.92 -29.87 -12.47
CA LEU A 8 23.17 -28.46 -12.14
C LEU A 8 22.35 -27.52 -13.04
N ILE A 9 22.32 -27.79 -14.36
CA ILE A 9 21.54 -27.00 -15.32
C ILE A 9 20.05 -27.05 -14.99
N ILE A 10 19.52 -28.23 -14.65
CA ILE A 10 18.10 -28.39 -14.28
C ILE A 10 17.78 -27.59 -13.01
N VAL A 11 18.65 -27.62 -11.99
CA VAL A 11 18.46 -26.82 -10.77
C VAL A 11 18.47 -25.33 -11.08
N ILE A 12 19.36 -24.85 -11.95
CA ILE A 12 19.39 -23.44 -12.38
C ILE A 12 18.11 -23.06 -13.10
N ILE A 13 17.60 -23.91 -13.99
CA ILE A 13 16.34 -23.66 -14.70
C ILE A 13 15.17 -23.56 -13.72
N ILE A 14 15.05 -24.51 -12.78
CA ILE A 14 14.00 -24.49 -11.76
C ILE A 14 14.09 -23.23 -10.90
N TYR A 15 15.31 -22.86 -10.49
CA TYR A 15 15.54 -21.63 -9.71
C TYR A 15 15.16 -20.37 -10.50
N ALA A 16 15.51 -20.31 -11.78
CA ALA A 16 15.13 -19.21 -12.66
C ALA A 16 13.61 -19.10 -12.81
N PHE A 17 12.91 -20.22 -13.04
CA PHE A 17 11.45 -20.25 -13.07
C PHE A 17 10.82 -19.79 -11.76
N TYR A 18 11.32 -20.28 -10.62
CA TYR A 18 10.85 -19.83 -9.31
C TYR A 18 11.00 -18.32 -9.14
N LYS A 19 12.15 -17.74 -9.55
CA LYS A 19 12.39 -16.31 -9.45
C LYS A 19 11.47 -15.51 -10.38
N ILE A 20 11.25 -15.96 -11.61
CA ILE A 20 10.32 -15.32 -12.57
C ILE A 20 8.90 -15.32 -12.02
N LEU A 21 8.41 -16.48 -11.54
CA LEU A 21 7.07 -16.57 -10.96
C LEU A 21 6.94 -15.65 -9.75
N ARG A 22 7.90 -15.69 -8.82
CA ARG A 22 7.90 -14.81 -7.65
C ARG A 22 7.91 -13.33 -8.02
N TYR A 23 8.63 -12.96 -9.08
CA TYR A 23 8.68 -11.59 -9.57
C TYR A 23 7.37 -11.14 -10.24
N LEU A 24 6.77 -12.00 -11.09
CA LEU A 24 5.52 -11.68 -11.79
C LEU A 24 4.31 -11.59 -10.84
N PHE A 25 4.32 -12.42 -9.78
CA PHE A 25 3.30 -12.43 -8.75
C PHE A 25 3.60 -11.48 -7.58
N ASP A 26 4.65 -10.66 -7.63
CA ASP A 26 4.88 -9.64 -6.61
C ASP A 26 3.76 -8.59 -6.71
N PRO A 27 2.89 -8.47 -5.70
CA PRO A 27 1.75 -7.56 -5.76
C PRO A 27 2.18 -6.09 -5.80
N LYS A 28 3.42 -5.77 -5.43
CA LYS A 28 3.99 -4.42 -5.65
C LYS A 28 4.01 -4.01 -7.12
N ARG A 29 4.10 -4.96 -8.06
CA ARG A 29 4.07 -4.64 -9.50
C ARG A 29 2.76 -3.95 -9.90
N LYS A 30 1.62 -4.39 -9.35
CA LYS A 30 0.31 -3.78 -9.64
C LYS A 30 0.22 -2.36 -9.08
N LEU A 31 0.87 -2.09 -7.95
CA LEU A 31 0.98 -0.76 -7.37
C LEU A 31 1.80 0.16 -8.29
N ASP A 32 2.97 -0.30 -8.74
CA ASP A 32 3.83 0.49 -9.63
C ASP A 32 3.14 0.78 -10.97
N GLU A 33 2.48 -0.21 -11.56
CA GLU A 33 1.70 -0.02 -12.80
C GLU A 33 0.53 0.97 -12.62
N SER A 34 -0.14 0.94 -11.47
CA SER A 34 -1.24 1.85 -11.19
C SER A 34 -0.74 3.27 -10.90
N TYR A 35 0.43 3.39 -10.26
CA TYR A 35 1.13 4.65 -10.06
C TYR A 35 1.48 5.30 -11.40
N GLU A 36 2.10 4.56 -12.32
CA GLU A 36 2.46 5.04 -13.65
C GLU A 36 1.24 5.42 -14.50
N LYS A 37 0.11 4.72 -14.33
CA LYS A 37 -1.16 5.02 -15.01
C LYS A 37 -2.00 6.09 -14.30
N GLU A 38 -1.52 6.63 -13.19
CA GLU A 38 -2.23 7.59 -12.33
C GLU A 38 -3.58 7.06 -11.78
N GLN A 39 -3.71 5.74 -11.71
CA GLN A 39 -4.93 5.05 -11.31
C GLN A 39 -5.00 4.79 -9.81
N TYR A 40 -6.23 4.66 -9.33
CA TYR A 40 -6.48 4.18 -7.98
C TYR A 40 -6.03 2.74 -7.80
N TYR A 41 -5.20 2.47 -6.79
CA TYR A 41 -4.92 1.11 -6.33
C TYR A 41 -4.59 1.09 -4.84
N PHE A 42 -5.17 0.14 -4.12
CA PHE A 42 -4.94 -0.06 -2.69
C PHE A 42 -4.16 -1.36 -2.49
N TYR A 43 -2.91 -1.23 -2.06
CA TYR A 43 -2.05 -2.36 -1.76
C TYR A 43 -1.85 -2.50 -0.26
N ASP A 44 -2.33 -3.60 0.31
CA ASP A 44 -2.21 -3.89 1.72
C ASP A 44 -2.02 -5.38 2.02
N ASP A 45 -1.24 -5.64 3.07
CA ASP A 45 -1.07 -6.96 3.68
C ASP A 45 -1.90 -7.00 4.96
N ILE A 46 -3.19 -7.34 4.83
CA ILE A 46 -4.17 -7.35 5.93
C ILE A 46 -3.74 -8.32 7.04
N LYS A 47 -3.01 -9.40 6.70
CA LYS A 47 -2.51 -10.38 7.68
C LYS A 47 -1.35 -9.84 8.52
N ASN A 48 -0.68 -8.78 8.05
CA ASN A 48 0.44 -8.18 8.73
C ASN A 48 0.18 -6.70 9.05
N VAL A 49 -0.39 -6.49 10.23
CA VAL A 49 -0.68 -5.18 10.80
C VAL A 49 0.57 -4.31 11.04
N ARG A 50 1.79 -4.88 11.09
CA ARG A 50 3.03 -4.10 11.23
C ARG A 50 3.55 -3.54 9.90
N LYS A 51 3.03 -4.03 8.76
CA LYS A 51 3.40 -3.50 7.45
C LYS A 51 2.50 -2.33 7.10
N ASN A 52 3.08 -1.29 6.52
CA ASN A 52 2.31 -0.18 5.95
C ASN A 52 1.53 -0.66 4.73
N PHE A 53 0.37 -0.04 4.50
CA PHE A 53 -0.31 -0.13 3.21
C PHE A 53 0.10 1.04 2.32
N PHE A 54 -0.16 0.89 1.02
CA PHE A 54 0.16 1.88 0.00
C PHE A 54 -1.07 2.15 -0.86
N ILE A 55 -1.29 3.40 -1.22
CA ILE A 55 -2.36 3.80 -2.14
C ILE A 55 -1.78 4.63 -3.27
N THR A 56 -2.10 4.28 -4.51
CA THR A 56 -1.87 5.18 -5.65
C THR A 56 -3.17 5.86 -6.01
N TYR A 57 -3.12 7.14 -6.37
CA TYR A 57 -4.27 7.89 -6.88
C TYR A 57 -3.77 9.15 -7.58
N LYS A 58 -4.25 9.44 -8.81
CA LYS A 58 -3.87 10.64 -9.58
C LYS A 58 -2.34 10.88 -9.62
N GLY A 59 -1.56 9.82 -9.79
CA GLY A 59 -0.10 9.90 -9.86
C GLY A 59 0.61 10.25 -8.55
N ALA A 60 -0.11 10.25 -7.42
CA ALA A 60 0.45 10.34 -6.07
C ALA A 60 0.52 8.97 -5.41
N LEU A 61 1.53 8.77 -4.55
CA LEU A 61 1.70 7.58 -3.73
C LEU A 61 1.58 7.96 -2.25
N PHE A 62 0.61 7.36 -1.59
CA PHE A 62 0.35 7.51 -0.15
C PHE A 62 0.77 6.26 0.60
N GLU A 63 1.26 6.45 1.82
CA GLU A 63 1.61 5.38 2.75
C GLU A 63 0.77 5.50 4.00
N GLY A 64 0.23 4.37 4.45
CA GLY A 64 -0.58 4.26 5.65
C GLY A 64 0.07 3.36 6.68
N GLU A 65 0.44 3.93 7.82
CA GLU A 65 0.99 3.20 8.96
C GLU A 65 -0.12 2.81 9.93
N LYS A 66 -0.19 1.52 10.24
CA LYS A 66 -1.26 0.93 11.05
C LYS A 66 -0.79 0.76 12.49
N TYR A 67 -1.59 1.26 13.43
CA TYR A 67 -1.37 1.10 14.85
C TYR A 67 -2.44 0.19 15.45
N LEU A 68 -1.98 -0.93 16.03
CA LEU A 68 -2.81 -1.82 16.80
C LEU A 68 -3.19 -1.17 18.13
N GLY A 69 -4.43 -1.40 18.54
CA GLY A 69 -4.90 -1.12 19.87
C GLY A 69 -5.83 -2.24 20.35
N THR A 70 -6.38 -2.04 21.53
CA THR A 70 -7.41 -2.90 22.12
C THR A 70 -8.76 -2.21 21.95
N THR A 71 -9.69 -2.84 21.24
CA THR A 71 -11.11 -2.49 21.32
C THR A 71 -11.75 -3.28 22.46
N GLU A 72 -13.02 -3.02 22.78
CA GLU A 72 -13.76 -3.78 23.79
C GLU A 72 -13.92 -5.27 23.44
N GLN A 73 -13.70 -5.64 22.16
CA GLN A 73 -13.99 -6.96 21.63
C GLN A 73 -12.74 -7.70 21.11
N ALA A 74 -11.70 -7.00 20.63
CA ALA A 74 -10.50 -7.63 20.06
C ALA A 74 -9.29 -6.68 19.96
N PHE A 75 -8.13 -7.24 19.58
CA PHE A 75 -6.99 -6.46 19.10
C PHE A 75 -7.21 -6.08 17.63
N GLU A 76 -7.41 -4.80 17.36
CA GLU A 76 -7.71 -4.28 16.02
C GLU A 76 -6.85 -3.05 15.68
N VAL A 77 -6.83 -2.67 14.40
CA VAL A 77 -6.19 -1.41 13.97
C VAL A 77 -7.10 -0.25 14.36
N VAL A 78 -6.67 0.53 15.35
CA VAL A 78 -7.48 1.63 15.92
C VAL A 78 -7.06 3.00 15.41
N SER A 79 -5.84 3.11 14.87
CA SER A 79 -5.32 4.37 14.32
C SER A 79 -4.49 4.11 13.09
N ILE A 80 -4.67 4.95 12.08
CA ILE A 80 -3.92 4.91 10.84
C ILE A 80 -3.37 6.30 10.58
N PHE A 81 -2.06 6.41 10.36
CA PHE A 81 -1.43 7.64 9.91
C PHE A 81 -1.13 7.56 8.42
N VAL A 82 -1.60 8.54 7.67
CA VAL A 82 -1.43 8.57 6.21
C VAL A 82 -0.61 9.77 5.81
N TRP A 83 0.40 9.56 4.97
CA TRP A 83 1.20 10.63 4.37
C TRP A 83 1.45 10.36 2.89
N ILE A 84 1.77 11.43 2.16
CA ILE A 84 2.22 11.32 0.77
C ILE A 84 3.74 11.20 0.72
N LYS A 85 4.26 10.38 -0.20
CA LYS A 85 5.69 10.23 -0.42
C LYS A 85 6.33 11.47 -1.06
N ASP A 86 5.62 12.13 -1.97
CA ASP A 86 6.06 13.34 -2.67
C ASP A 86 4.95 14.42 -2.62
N PRO A 87 5.08 15.44 -1.76
CA PRO A 87 4.10 16.52 -1.64
C PRO A 87 3.87 17.32 -2.92
N SER A 88 4.82 17.34 -3.87
CA SER A 88 4.65 18.07 -5.13
C SER A 88 3.51 17.49 -5.99
N LYS A 89 3.19 16.20 -5.79
CA LYS A 89 2.09 15.50 -6.45
C LYS A 89 0.70 15.85 -5.90
N LEU A 90 0.62 16.67 -4.85
CA LEU A 90 -0.67 17.16 -4.32
C LEU A 90 -1.30 18.27 -5.16
N GLN A 91 -0.58 18.83 -6.13
CA GLN A 91 -1.13 19.87 -6.99
C GLN A 91 -2.36 19.33 -7.75
N GLY A 92 -3.50 20.03 -7.64
CA GLY A 92 -4.76 19.64 -8.27
C GLY A 92 -5.60 18.64 -7.47
N PHE A 93 -5.14 18.20 -6.29
CA PHE A 93 -5.99 17.46 -5.35
C PHE A 93 -7.01 18.38 -4.69
N THR A 94 -8.26 17.91 -4.58
CA THR A 94 -9.32 18.60 -3.84
C THR A 94 -9.64 17.89 -2.53
N LYS A 95 -10.48 18.51 -1.69
CA LYS A 95 -10.95 17.86 -0.45
C LYS A 95 -11.70 16.56 -0.74
N GLU A 96 -12.49 16.54 -1.80
CA GLU A 96 -13.27 15.39 -2.24
C GLU A 96 -12.36 14.19 -2.57
N ASP A 97 -11.18 14.43 -3.15
CA ASP A 97 -10.19 13.38 -3.40
C ASP A 97 -9.73 12.73 -2.09
N PHE A 98 -9.42 13.54 -1.07
CA PHE A 98 -9.03 13.00 0.25
C PHE A 98 -10.21 12.34 0.97
N ARG A 99 -11.45 12.81 0.76
CA ARG A 99 -12.65 12.14 1.27
C ARG A 99 -12.84 10.77 0.61
N PHE A 100 -12.64 10.66 -0.70
CA PHE A 100 -12.64 9.39 -1.41
C PHE A 100 -11.59 8.44 -0.83
N LEU A 101 -10.32 8.87 -0.71
CA LEU A 101 -9.26 8.05 -0.12
C LEU A 101 -9.56 7.66 1.33
N GLN A 102 -10.10 8.58 2.13
CA GLN A 102 -10.47 8.30 3.51
C GLN A 102 -11.58 7.25 3.60
N ASN A 103 -12.57 7.29 2.71
CA ASN A 103 -13.64 6.32 2.66
C ASN A 103 -13.11 4.94 2.25
N GLU A 104 -12.24 4.86 1.25
CA GLU A 104 -11.59 3.61 0.84
C GLU A 104 -10.78 2.97 1.98
N ILE A 105 -10.07 3.78 2.77
CA ILE A 105 -9.37 3.27 3.96
C ILE A 105 -10.37 2.74 5.00
N ARG A 106 -11.47 3.47 5.25
CA ARG A 106 -12.52 3.04 6.21
C ARG A 106 -13.22 1.75 5.79
N MET A 107 -13.37 1.50 4.48
CA MET A 107 -13.95 0.25 3.98
C MET A 107 -13.12 -0.97 4.40
N ASN A 108 -11.80 -0.82 4.50
CA ASN A 108 -10.88 -1.88 4.95
C ASN A 108 -10.66 -1.86 6.47
N TYR A 109 -10.74 -0.68 7.09
CA TYR A 109 -10.45 -0.44 8.51
C TYR A 109 -11.54 0.41 9.17
N PRO A 110 -12.73 -0.14 9.42
CA PRO A 110 -13.90 0.63 9.86
C PRO A 110 -13.73 1.22 11.27
N SER A 111 -13.03 0.53 12.16
CA SER A 111 -12.76 0.96 13.55
C SER A 111 -11.63 1.99 13.67
N ALA A 112 -10.89 2.27 12.58
CA ALA A 112 -9.67 3.05 12.65
C ALA A 112 -9.91 4.57 12.54
N LYS A 113 -9.29 5.33 13.45
CA LYS A 113 -9.14 6.78 13.29
C LYS A 113 -8.06 7.07 12.26
N ILE A 114 -8.45 7.72 11.16
CA ILE A 114 -7.52 8.12 10.09
C ILE A 114 -6.99 9.52 10.38
N ASN A 115 -5.68 9.63 10.56
CA ASN A 115 -4.96 10.87 10.77
C ASN A 115 -4.08 11.16 9.56
N TRP A 116 -4.41 12.23 8.83
CA TRP A 116 -3.57 12.73 7.75
C TRP A 116 -2.38 13.48 8.33
N LYS A 117 -1.17 13.23 7.85
CA LYS A 117 0.00 14.06 8.18
C LYS A 117 0.01 15.33 7.32
N SER A 118 0.79 16.33 7.74
CA SER A 118 1.05 17.55 6.96
C SER A 118 1.60 17.21 5.57
N PRO A 119 1.22 17.95 4.50
CA PRO A 119 0.35 19.14 4.50
C PRO A 119 -1.15 18.82 4.38
N ILE A 120 -1.53 17.57 4.14
CA ILE A 120 -2.93 17.16 3.89
C ILE A 120 -3.82 17.46 5.09
N GLU A 121 -3.31 17.29 6.30
CA GLU A 121 -4.02 17.62 7.54
C GLU A 121 -4.55 19.06 7.56
N GLN A 122 -3.78 20.02 7.02
CA GLN A 122 -4.14 21.43 7.03
C GLN A 122 -5.34 21.68 6.12
N LEU A 123 -5.35 21.06 4.94
CA LEU A 123 -6.49 21.13 4.01
C LEU A 123 -7.76 20.49 4.59
N MET A 124 -7.60 19.45 5.43
CA MET A 124 -8.70 18.72 6.04
C MET A 124 -9.18 19.30 7.37
N LYS A 125 -8.47 20.30 7.94
CA LYS A 125 -8.78 20.91 9.25
C LYS A 125 -9.89 21.95 9.21
N ASP A 126 -10.14 22.59 8.08
CA ASP A 126 -11.10 23.71 7.96
C ASP A 126 -12.60 23.31 8.11
N GLU A 127 -12.90 22.12 8.64
CA GLU A 127 -14.27 21.57 8.75
C GLU A 127 -14.59 21.00 10.15
N THR A 128 -13.76 21.27 11.17
CA THR A 128 -14.09 20.92 12.57
C THR A 128 -14.72 22.09 13.32
#